data_AF-A0A2N2FCX9-F1
#
_entry.id   AF-A0A2N2FCX9-F1
#
_cell.length_a   1.000
_cell.length_b   1.000
_cell.length_c   1.000
_cell.angle_alpha   90.00
_cell.angle_beta   90.00
_cell.angle_gamma   90.00
#
_symmetry.space_group_name_H-M   'P 1'
#
loop_
_entity.id
_entity.type
_entity.pdbx_description
1 polymer ?
#
loop_
_entity_poly.entity_id
_entity_poly.type
_entity_poly.pdbx_seq_one_letter_code
_entity_poly.pdbx_strand_id
1 'polypeptide(L)' 'EGKSSGGRHPCTPWGVPTKGHKTRKNKRTDKYIVKRRG' A
#
# COMPACT_ATOMS: atom_id res chain seq x y z
N GLU A 1 21.09 9.00 19.58
CA GLU A 1 20.76 8.26 18.35
C GLU A 1 19.62 8.99 17.65
N GLY A 2 19.97 9.79 16.63
CA GLY A 2 19.05 10.77 16.02
C GLY A 2 17.97 10.11 15.17
N LYS A 3 16.82 10.80 15.03
CA LYS A 3 15.71 10.41 14.15
C LYS A 3 16.23 10.28 12.71
N SER A 4 16.63 9.08 12.32
CA SER A 4 17.10 8.78 10.98
C SER A 4 15.92 8.24 10.19
N SER A 5 15.47 8.98 9.19
CA SER A 5 14.62 8.46 8.12
C SER A 5 15.50 7.60 7.21
N GLY A 6 15.91 6.41 7.69
CA GLY A 6 16.71 5.49 6.88
C GLY A 6 16.06 5.36 5.50
N GLY A 7 16.79 5.75 4.44
CA GLY A 7 16.31 6.13 3.10
C GLY A 7 15.61 5.05 2.27
N ARG A 8 14.83 4.19 2.93
CA ARG A 8 13.94 3.19 2.38
C ARG A 8 12.55 3.81 2.23
N HIS A 9 11.79 3.33 1.26
CA HIS A 9 10.37 3.66 1.13
C HIS A 9 9.65 3.35 2.45
N PRO A 10 8.74 4.21 2.93
CA PRO A 10 8.04 3.94 4.17
C PRO A 10 7.24 2.65 4.05
N CYS A 11 7.51 1.74 4.99
CA CYS A 11 6.90 0.42 5.06
C CYS A 11 6.31 0.19 6.45
N THR A 12 5.42 -0.80 6.55
CA THR A 12 4.95 -1.35 7.83
C THR A 12 6.09 -2.06 8.55
N PRO A 13 5.93 -2.40 9.85
CA PRO A 13 6.90 -3.22 10.58
C PRO A 13 7.21 -4.57 9.93
N TRP A 14 6.35 -5.05 9.02
CA TRP A 14 6.49 -6.30 8.29
C TRP A 14 6.96 -6.12 6.83
N GLY A 15 7.37 -4.90 6.46
CA GLY A 15 7.94 -4.62 5.14
C GLY A 15 6.94 -4.33 4.02
N VAL A 16 5.64 -4.20 4.31
CA VAL A 16 4.64 -3.83 3.30
C VAL A 16 4.72 -2.31 3.03
N PRO A 17 4.89 -1.86 1.78
CA PRO A 17 4.93 -0.43 1.46
C PRO A 17 3.65 0.30 1.87
N THR A 18 3.75 1.46 2.53
CA THR A 18 2.57 2.20 3.03
C THR A 18 2.11 3.31 2.10
N LYS A 19 3.00 3.85 1.26
CA LYS A 19 2.63 4.85 0.25
C LYS A 19 2.39 4.19 -1.11
N GLY A 20 1.19 4.37 -1.68
CA GLY A 20 0.83 3.97 -3.04
C GLY A 20 0.51 2.49 -3.26
N HIS A 21 0.70 1.64 -2.26
CA HIS A 21 0.49 0.20 -2.41
C HIS A 21 -0.99 -0.18 -2.27
N LYS A 22 -1.60 -0.66 -3.36
CA LYS A 22 -2.97 -1.21 -3.35
C LYS A 22 -2.95 -2.63 -2.79
N THR A 23 -3.59 -2.85 -1.66
CA THR A 23 -3.60 -4.14 -0.95
C THR A 23 -4.72 -5.10 -1.40
N ARG A 24 -5.74 -4.61 -2.12
CA ARG A 24 -6.84 -5.44 -2.64
C ARG A 24 -6.42 -6.21 -3.90
N LYS A 25 -6.56 -7.54 -3.88
CA LYS A 25 -6.22 -8.45 -4.99
C LYS A 25 -7.35 -9.36 -5.50
N ASN A 26 -8.54 -9.32 -4.89
CA ASN A 26 -9.62 -10.25 -5.24
C ASN A 26 -10.30 -9.87 -6.57
N LYS A 27 -9.91 -10.58 -7.64
CA LYS A 27 -10.43 -10.38 -9.00
C LYS A 27 -11.92 -10.73 -9.15
N ARG A 28 -12.47 -11.66 -8.37
CA ARG A 28 -13.86 -12.13 -8.52
C ARG A 28 -14.87 -11.01 -8.31
N THR A 29 -14.59 -10.10 -7.38
CA THR A 29 -15.49 -8.99 -7.05
C THR A 29 -15.14 -7.71 -7.78
N ASP A 30 -14.03 -7.67 -8.52
CA ASP A 30 -13.62 -6.48 -9.28
C ASP A 30 -14.58 -6.18 -10.44
N LYS A 31 -15.20 -7.21 -11.04
CA LYS A 31 -16.20 -7.03 -12.12
C LYS A 31 -17.47 -6.27 -11.69
N TYR A 32 -17.72 -6.17 -10.39
CA TYR A 32 -18.87 -5.44 -9.83
C TYR A 32 -18.50 -4.02 -9.38
N ILE A 33 -17.23 -3.59 -9.53
CA ILE A 33 -16.81 -2.23 -9.18
C ILE A 33 -17.05 -1.31 -10.38
N VAL A 34 -17.98 -0.36 -10.24
CA VAL A 34 -18.29 0.64 -11.28
C VAL A 34 -17.25 1.77 -11.33
N LYS A 35 -16.76 2.24 -10.18
CA LYS A 35 -15.74 3.29 -10.10
C LYS A 35 -14.80 3.04 -8.92
N ARG A 36 -13.49 3.20 -9.14
CA ARG A 36 -12.48 3.20 -8.06
C ARG A 36 -12.33 4.62 -7.50
N ARG A 37 -12.01 4.73 -6.21
CA ARG A 37 -11.69 6.01 -5.58
C ARG A 37 -10.30 6.42 -6.07
N GLY A 38 -10.29 7.43 -6.93
CA GLY A 38 -9.15 8.04 -7.59
C GLY A 38 -9.65 9.34 -8.20
#